data_AF-A0A7W0RFW6-F1
#
_entry.id   AF-A0A7W0RFW6-F1
#
_cell.length_a   1.000
_cell.length_b   1.000
_cell.length_c   1.000
_cell.angle_alpha   90.00
_cell.angle_beta   90.00
_cell.angle_gamma   90.00
#
_symmetry.space_group_name_H-M   'P 1'
#
loop_
_entity.id
_entity.type
_entity.pdbx_description
1 polymer ?
#
loop_
_entity_poly.entity_id
_entity_poly.type
_entity_poly.pdbx_seq_one_letter_code
_entity_poly.pdbx_strand_id
1 'polypeptide(L)'
;MKLYVCYGTFTTTPRPGGHPCGNAHRALKDAGHDPEVVKSYGLAPLPAFLNNTKGRKEVKELTGDFTVPVLVTDTGEVIKESSAIVEWAERNPAGAPTA
;
A
#
# COMPACT_ATOMS: atom_id res chain seq x y z
N MET A 1 -1.49 -6.73 9.60
CA MET A 1 -1.00 -6.43 8.23
C MET A 1 -0.42 -5.02 8.18
N LYS A 2 0.45 -4.73 7.21
CA LYS A 2 1.06 -3.41 7.01
C LYS A 2 0.84 -2.90 5.59
N LEU A 3 0.43 -1.64 5.45
CA LEU A 3 0.31 -0.97 4.16
C LEU A 3 1.35 0.14 4.06
N TYR A 4 2.33 -0.05 3.18
CA TYR A 4 3.34 0.96 2.86
C TYR A 4 2.75 1.98 1.87
N VAL A 5 2.77 3.25 2.24
CA VAL A 5 2.24 4.37 1.44
C VAL A 5 3.29 5.46 1.27
N CYS A 6 3.08 6.39 0.33
CA CYS A 6 3.99 7.52 0.14
C CYS A 6 3.92 8.53 1.31
N TYR A 7 3.05 9.53 1.24
CA TYR A 7 2.88 10.57 2.26
C TYR A 7 1.58 10.40 3.07
N GLY A 8 0.65 9.55 2.60
CA GLY A 8 -0.60 9.27 3.31
C GLY A 8 -1.60 8.47 2.49
N THR A 9 -2.83 8.43 2.99
CA THR A 9 -3.97 7.64 2.47
C THR A 9 -5.06 8.52 1.88
N PHE A 10 -4.73 9.78 1.57
CA PHE A 10 -5.63 10.71 0.88
C PHE A 10 -6.03 10.12 -0.47
N THR A 11 -7.32 10.19 -0.79
CA THR A 11 -7.86 9.71 -2.07
C THR A 11 -8.05 10.85 -3.07
N THR A 12 -8.14 12.08 -2.58
CA THR A 12 -8.29 13.29 -3.40
C THR A 12 -6.94 13.76 -3.91
N THR A 13 -6.77 13.76 -5.24
CA THR A 13 -5.59 14.30 -5.93
C THR A 13 -6.02 14.93 -7.25
N PRO A 14 -5.17 15.77 -7.89
CA PRO A 14 -5.44 16.30 -9.23
C PRO A 14 -5.50 15.23 -10.32
N ARG A 15 -5.11 13.98 -10.02
CA ARG A 15 -5.09 12.86 -10.96
C ARG A 15 -6.50 12.23 -11.08
N PRO A 16 -7.01 12.01 -12.31
CA PRO A 16 -8.21 11.21 -12.52
C PRO A 16 -8.07 9.82 -11.88
N GLY A 17 -9.05 9.40 -11.09
CA GLY A 17 -9.04 8.11 -10.38
C GLY A 17 -8.46 8.15 -8.95
N GLY A 18 -8.01 9.31 -8.46
CA GLY A 18 -7.54 9.49 -7.08
C GLY A 18 -6.13 8.96 -6.81
N HIS A 19 -5.68 9.02 -5.55
CA HIS A 19 -4.34 8.55 -5.19
C HIS A 19 -4.30 7.02 -5.05
N PRO A 20 -3.36 6.30 -5.70
CA PRO A 20 -3.20 4.85 -5.58
C PRO A 20 -3.11 4.33 -4.14
N CYS A 21 -2.30 4.97 -3.29
CA CYS A 21 -2.19 4.61 -1.86
C CYS A 21 -3.50 4.81 -1.07
N GLY A 22 -4.28 5.84 -1.40
CA GLY A 22 -5.56 6.09 -0.76
C GLY A 22 -6.62 5.06 -1.17
N ASN A 23 -6.64 4.69 -2.46
CA ASN A 23 -7.57 3.68 -2.98
C ASN A 23 -7.29 2.30 -2.37
N ALA A 24 -6.02 1.90 -2.28
CA ALA A 24 -5.61 0.65 -1.64
C ALA A 24 -6.00 0.62 -0.14
N HIS A 25 -5.73 1.70 0.59
CA HIS A 25 -6.13 1.80 2.00
C HIS A 25 -7.65 1.75 2.19
N ARG A 26 -8.40 2.46 1.35
CA ARG A 26 -9.87 2.43 1.39
C ARG A 26 -10.39 1.02 1.13
N ALA A 27 -9.92 0.34 0.08
CA ALA A 27 -10.36 -1.01 -0.24
C ALA A 27 -10.11 -2.00 0.91
N LEU A 28 -8.96 -1.90 1.59
CA LEU A 28 -8.69 -2.71 2.77
C LEU A 28 -9.66 -2.42 3.91
N LYS A 29 -9.92 -1.13 4.19
CA LYS A 29 -10.90 -0.71 5.21
C LYS A 29 -12.32 -1.17 4.88
N ASP A 30 -12.73 -1.04 3.62
CA ASP A 30 -14.04 -1.45 3.13
C ASP A 30 -14.20 -2.99 3.19
N ALA A 31 -13.12 -3.73 2.99
CA ALA A 31 -13.05 -5.18 3.19
C ALA A 31 -12.99 -5.60 4.68
N GLY A 32 -13.02 -4.65 5.61
CA GLY A 32 -13.03 -4.89 7.06
C GLY A 32 -11.66 -5.04 7.69
N HIS A 33 -10.58 -4.78 6.96
CA HIS A 33 -9.22 -4.86 7.49
C HIS A 33 -8.78 -3.54 8.13
N ASP A 34 -7.91 -3.64 9.15
CA ASP A 34 -7.23 -2.49 9.76
C ASP A 34 -5.70 -2.58 9.57
N PRO A 35 -5.18 -2.19 8.38
CA PRO A 35 -3.75 -2.22 8.13
C PRO A 35 -3.01 -1.11 8.90
N GLU A 36 -1.86 -1.45 9.47
CA GLU A 36 -0.92 -0.46 9.96
C GLU A 36 -0.36 0.34 8.77
N VAL A 37 -0.62 1.64 8.74
CA VAL A 37 -0.15 2.51 7.64
C VAL A 37 1.28 2.95 7.89
N VAL A 38 2.21 2.37 7.15
CA VAL A 38 3.63 2.75 7.19
C VAL A 38 3.89 3.80 6.12
N LYS A 39 4.15 5.03 6.54
CA LYS A 39 4.51 6.12 5.61
C LYS A 39 5.97 5.96 5.22
N SER A 40 6.18 5.51 3.99
CA SER A 40 7.52 5.35 3.44
C SER A 40 8.15 6.69 3.07
N TYR A 41 7.37 7.75 2.86
CA TYR A 41 7.81 9.08 2.41
C TYR A 41 8.62 9.03 1.08
N GLY A 42 8.66 10.14 0.35
CA GLY A 42 9.32 10.21 -0.96
C GLY A 42 8.35 10.21 -2.14
N LEU A 43 8.68 10.97 -3.18
CA LEU A 43 7.98 10.99 -4.47
C LEU A 43 8.75 10.10 -5.43
N ALA A 44 8.10 9.09 -6.02
CA ALA A 44 8.71 8.23 -7.04
C ALA A 44 9.46 8.98 -8.17
N PRO A 45 9.01 10.15 -8.66
CA PRO A 45 9.76 10.91 -9.68
C PRO A 45 10.95 11.72 -9.13
N LEU A 46 11.15 11.81 -7.81
CA LEU A 46 12.31 12.51 -7.25
C LEU A 46 13.57 11.61 -7.31
N PRO A 47 14.76 12.21 -7.50
CA PRO A 47 16.03 11.50 -7.50
C PRO A 47 16.18 10.56 -6.28
N ALA A 48 16.77 9.38 -6.48
CA ALA A 48 16.86 8.31 -5.48
C ALA A 48 17.42 8.74 -4.10
N PHE A 49 18.24 9.79 -4.03
CA PHE A 49 18.75 10.33 -2.77
C PHE A 49 17.65 10.97 -1.89
N LEU A 50 16.56 11.48 -2.48
CA LEU A 50 15.38 12.00 -1.77
C LEU A 50 14.38 10.89 -1.40
N ASN A 51 14.53 9.69 -1.99
CA ASN A 51 13.73 8.50 -1.72
C ASN A 51 14.43 7.51 -0.76
N ASN A 52 15.51 7.92 -0.08
CA ASN A 52 16.31 7.05 0.79
C ASN A 52 15.79 7.01 2.24
N THR A 53 14.47 7.06 2.39
CA THR A 53 13.76 7.03 3.67
C THR A 53 13.61 5.59 4.18
N LYS A 54 13.49 5.41 5.50
CA LYS A 54 13.44 4.07 6.13
C LYS A 54 12.38 3.16 5.50
N GLY A 55 11.15 3.67 5.30
CA GLY A 55 10.09 2.84 4.71
C GLY A 55 10.25 2.58 3.20
N ARG A 56 11.06 3.36 2.46
CA ARG A 56 11.41 3.05 1.06
C ARG A 56 12.48 1.96 0.99
N LYS A 57 13.43 1.95 1.94
CA LYS A 57 14.39 0.84 2.07
C LYS A 57 13.69 -0.47 2.39
N GLU A 58 12.75 -0.45 3.34
CA GLU A 58 11.96 -1.64 3.69
C GLU A 58 11.14 -2.15 2.49
N VAL A 59 10.51 -1.25 1.72
CA VAL A 59 9.82 -1.61 0.47
C VAL A 59 10.77 -2.20 -0.58
N LYS A 60 12.00 -1.69 -0.71
CA LYS A 60 13.02 -2.26 -1.60
C LYS A 60 13.47 -3.64 -1.14
N GLU A 61 13.68 -3.84 0.15
CA GLU A 61 14.04 -5.14 0.72
C GLU A 61 12.93 -6.17 0.49
N LEU A 62 11.67 -5.76 0.59
CA LEU A 62 10.51 -6.62 0.40
C LEU A 62 10.20 -6.92 -1.07
N THR A 63 10.38 -5.94 -1.98
CA THR A 63 9.82 -6.03 -3.35
C THR A 63 10.82 -5.88 -4.48
N GLY A 64 12.09 -5.59 -4.16
CA GLY A 64 13.17 -5.30 -5.10
C GLY A 64 13.14 -3.88 -5.70
N ASP A 65 12.10 -3.09 -5.43
CA ASP A 65 11.92 -1.72 -5.96
C ASP A 65 11.38 -0.80 -4.86
N PHE A 66 11.45 0.51 -5.08
CA PHE A 66 10.96 1.52 -4.15
C PHE A 66 9.45 1.78 -4.30
N THR A 67 8.76 1.21 -5.28
CA THR A 67 7.38 1.56 -5.65
C THR A 67 6.36 1.26 -4.54
N VAL A 68 5.42 2.20 -4.32
CA VAL A 68 4.31 2.10 -3.34
C VAL A 68 3.00 2.44 -4.05
N PRO A 69 1.84 1.91 -3.63
CA PRO A 69 1.60 1.15 -2.40
C PRO A 69 2.05 -0.31 -2.44
N VAL A 70 2.42 -0.84 -1.27
CA VAL A 70 2.72 -2.26 -1.04
C VAL A 70 1.99 -2.71 0.22
N LEU A 71 1.28 -3.84 0.15
CA LEU A 71 0.65 -4.49 1.29
C LEU A 71 1.49 -5.69 1.71
N VAL A 72 1.69 -5.83 3.01
CA VAL A 72 2.21 -7.05 3.64
C VAL A 72 1.10 -7.60 4.53
N THR A 73 0.58 -8.77 4.17
CA THR A 73 -0.50 -9.43 4.92
C THR A 73 0.03 -9.99 6.25
N ASP A 74 -0.88 -10.42 7.14
CA ASP A 74 -0.49 -11.07 8.40
C ASP A 74 0.23 -12.42 8.21
N THR A 75 0.05 -13.05 7.05
CA THR A 75 0.76 -14.29 6.67
C THR A 75 2.12 -14.01 6.00
N GLY A 76 2.49 -12.74 5.83
CA GLY A 76 3.74 -12.33 5.19
C GLY A 76 3.69 -12.28 3.66
N GLU A 77 2.51 -12.43 3.05
CA GLU A 77 2.33 -12.24 1.61
C GLU A 77 2.56 -10.77 1.24
N VAL A 78 3.33 -10.51 0.18
CA VAL A 78 3.67 -9.16 -0.28
C VAL A 78 2.95 -8.87 -1.60
N ILE A 79 2.04 -7.90 -1.59
CA ILE A 79 1.23 -7.50 -2.74
C ILE A 79 1.62 -6.10 -3.19
N LYS A 80 1.99 -5.98 -4.47
CA LYS A 80 2.47 -4.75 -5.11
C LYS A 80 1.36 -4.13 -5.96
N GLU A 81 1.40 -2.82 -6.15
CA GLU A 81 0.43 -2.03 -6.94
C GLU A 81 -0.93 -1.85 -6.26
N SER A 82 -1.55 -0.69 -6.45
CA SER A 82 -2.84 -0.39 -5.81
C SER A 82 -3.97 -1.27 -6.31
N SER A 83 -4.01 -1.59 -7.61
CA SER A 83 -5.06 -2.42 -8.20
C SER A 83 -5.03 -3.84 -7.67
N ALA A 84 -3.85 -4.46 -7.53
CA ALA A 84 -3.74 -5.80 -6.97
C ALA A 84 -4.12 -5.83 -5.48
N ILE A 85 -3.80 -4.78 -4.72
CA ILE A 85 -4.23 -4.66 -3.32
C ILE A 85 -5.75 -4.54 -3.21
N VAL A 86 -6.38 -3.76 -4.09
CA VAL A 86 -7.85 -3.63 -4.15
C VAL A 86 -8.48 -5.00 -4.46
N GLU A 87 -8.00 -5.67 -5.51
CA GLU A 87 -8.50 -6.99 -5.91
C GLU A 87 -8.28 -8.06 -4.83
N TRP A 88 -7.14 -7.99 -4.13
CA TRP A 88 -6.89 -8.87 -2.98
C TRP A 88 -7.86 -8.59 -1.83
N ALA A 89 -8.13 -7.32 -1.50
CA ALA A 89 -9.05 -6.95 -0.44
C ALA A 89 -10.48 -7.44 -0.74
N GLU A 90 -10.93 -7.31 -1.99
CA GLU A 90 -12.24 -7.81 -2.45
C GLU A 90 -12.36 -9.33 -2.32
N ARG A 91 -11.29 -10.08 -2.58
CA ARG A 91 -11.27 -11.55 -2.46
C ARG A 91 -11.11 -12.05 -1.03
N ASN A 92 -10.58 -11.23 -0.12
CA ASN A 92 -10.23 -11.65 1.23
C ASN A 92 -10.87 -10.72 2.26
N PRO A 93 -12.20 -10.64 2.43
CA PRO A 93 -12.78 -9.80 3.46
C PRO A 93 -12.47 -10.35 4.87
N ALA A 94 -12.17 -9.46 5.83
CA ALA A 94 -11.75 -9.82 7.20
C ALA A 94 -12.80 -10.65 7.98
N GLY A 95 -14.06 -10.60 7.54
CA GLY A 95 -15.16 -11.37 8.09
C GLY A 95 -15.56 -12.60 7.27
N ALA A 96 -14.84 -12.97 6.20
CA ALA A 96 -15.12 -14.22 5.51
C ALA A 96 -14.79 -15.39 6.46
N PRO A 97 -15.76 -16.28 6.75
CA PRO A 97 -15.44 -17.52 7.44
C PRO A 97 -14.50 -18.33 6.55
N THR A 98 -13.37 -18.74 7.10
CA THR A 98 -12.50 -19.76 6.51
C THR A 98 -13.37 -21.02 6.35
N ALA A 99 -13.75 -21.35 5.11
CA ALA A 99 -14.51 -22.55 4.79
C ALA A 99 -13.62 -23.79 4.70
#